data_AF-A0A0S3U880-F1
#
_entry.id   AF-A0A0S3U880-F1
#
_cell.length_a   1.000
_cell.length_b   1.000
_cell.length_c   1.000
_cell.angle_alpha   90.00
_cell.angle_beta   90.00
_cell.angle_gamma   90.00
#
_symmetry.space_group_name_H-M   'P 1'
#
loop_
_entity.id
_entity.type
_entity.pdbx_description
1 polymer ?
#
loop_
_entity_poly.entity_id
_entity_poly.type
_entity_poly.pdbx_seq_one_letter_code
_entity_poly.pdbx_strand_id
1 'polypeptide(L)'
;MINLLSYGCIGVGLIFWFWGTPSLLGTRSVLFKIHNLSVSDTLGSIAIIFGLLLQRPREFPLLLLAILSLALWNTMLGYVLANCSSRQIVASCDLARRNADG
;
A
#
# COMPACT_ATOMS: atom_id res chain seq x y z
N MET A 1 17.33 -4.59 26.57
CA MET A 1 15.98 -3.95 26.57
C MET A 1 15.57 -3.50 25.16
N ILE A 2 16.43 -2.79 24.43
CA ILE A 2 16.17 -2.30 23.06
C ILE A 2 15.84 -3.44 22.08
N ASN A 3 16.49 -4.60 22.22
CA ASN A 3 16.19 -5.79 21.42
C ASN A 3 14.74 -6.28 21.58
N LEU A 4 14.16 -6.24 22.78
CA LEU A 4 12.79 -6.70 23.02
C LEU A 4 11.78 -5.77 22.33
N LEU A 5 12.03 -4.45 22.37
CA LEU A 5 11.20 -3.46 21.71
C LEU A 5 11.31 -3.56 20.18
N SER A 6 12.51 -3.86 19.68
CA SER A 6 12.75 -4.12 18.26
C SER A 6 12.04 -5.38 17.76
N TYR A 7 12.20 -6.51 18.45
CA TYR A 7 11.46 -7.74 18.14
C TYR A 7 9.94 -7.55 18.25
N GLY A 8 9.48 -6.73 19.19
CA GLY A 8 8.08 -6.32 19.29
C GLY A 8 7.60 -5.53 18.07
N CYS A 9 8.35 -4.51 17.63
CA CYS A 9 8.03 -3.74 16.42
C CYS A 9 8.02 -4.61 15.15
N ILE A 10 8.97 -5.54 15.02
CA ILE A 10 9.00 -6.50 13.91
C ILE A 10 7.78 -7.42 13.95
N GLY A 11 7.41 -7.92 15.14
CA GLY A 11 6.21 -8.73 15.34
C GLY A 11 4.92 -7.98 14.99
N VAL A 12 4.79 -6.72 15.41
CA VAL A 12 3.65 -5.86 15.06
C VAL A 12 3.61 -5.59 13.56
N GLY A 13 4.75 -5.34 12.93
CA GLY A 13 4.83 -5.16 11.47
C GLY A 13 4.39 -6.40 10.70
N LEU A 14 4.76 -7.59 11.16
CA LEU A 14 4.28 -8.87 10.64
C LEU A 14 2.76 -9.03 10.80
N ILE A 15 2.21 -8.68 11.97
CA ILE A 15 0.76 -8.71 12.20
C ILE A 15 0.04 -7.77 11.22
N PHE A 16 0.56 -6.57 11.00
CA PHE A 16 0.01 -5.62 10.04
C PHE A 16 0.04 -6.14 8.60
N TRP A 17 1.09 -6.87 8.25
CA TRP A 17 1.22 -7.51 6.94
C TRP A 17 0.18 -8.63 6.76
N PHE A 18 -0.01 -9.46 7.79
CA PHE A 18 -1.06 -10.50 7.81
C PHE A 18 -2.48 -9.93 7.89
N TRP A 19 -2.68 -8.75 8.47
CA TRP A 19 -3.98 -8.05 8.49
C TRP A 19 -4.38 -7.51 7.10
N GLY A 20 -3.42 -7.33 6.19
CA GLY A 20 -3.70 -7.00 4.79
C GLY A 20 -4.31 -8.14 4.00
N THR A 21 -4.00 -9.39 4.36
CA THR A 21 -4.46 -10.61 3.66
C THR A 21 -5.99 -10.81 3.69
N PRO A 22 -6.71 -10.62 4.81
CA PRO A 22 -8.18 -10.73 4.82
C PRO A 22 -8.89 -9.64 4.02
N SER A 23 -8.29 -8.46 3.83
CA SER A 23 -8.83 -7.43 2.91
C SER A 23 -8.90 -7.92 1.46
N LEU A 24 -8.15 -8.97 1.11
CA LEU A 24 -8.18 -9.60 -0.21
C LEU A 24 -9.34 -10.60 -0.39
N LEU A 25 -10.06 -10.98 0.67
CA LEU A 25 -11.16 -11.97 0.60
C LEU A 25 -12.55 -11.35 0.44
N GLY A 26 -12.69 -10.02 0.53
CA GLY A 26 -13.97 -9.32 0.38
C GLY A 26 -14.40 -9.08 -1.08
N THR A 27 -15.71 -9.16 -1.33
CA THR A 27 -16.42 -8.83 -2.60
C THR A 27 -16.55 -7.30 -2.85
N ARG A 28 -15.59 -6.50 -2.37
CA ARG A 28 -15.57 -5.04 -2.57
C ARG A 28 -14.82 -4.69 -3.86
N SER A 29 -15.03 -3.46 -4.35
CA SER A 29 -14.44 -2.96 -5.60
C SER A 29 -12.91 -3.10 -5.62
N VAL A 30 -12.37 -3.40 -6.80
CA VAL A 30 -10.93 -3.65 -7.02
C VAL A 30 -10.06 -2.51 -6.49
N LEU A 31 -10.52 -1.27 -6.62
CA LEU A 31 -9.82 -0.06 -6.14
C LEU A 31 -9.71 -0.03 -4.59
N PHE A 32 -10.79 -0.40 -3.89
CA PHE A 32 -10.80 -0.49 -2.42
C PHE A 32 -9.88 -1.61 -1.91
N LYS A 33 -9.78 -2.68 -2.69
CA LYS A 33 -8.93 -3.84 -2.40
C LYS A 33 -7.45 -3.49 -2.48
N ILE A 34 -7.04 -2.80 -3.55
CA ILE A 34 -5.65 -2.40 -3.75
C ILE A 34 -5.25 -1.28 -2.79
N HIS A 35 -6.17 -0.36 -2.45
CA HIS A 35 -5.91 0.66 -1.45
C HIS A 35 -5.63 0.06 -0.06
N ASN A 36 -6.45 -0.89 0.41
CA ASN A 36 -6.20 -1.56 1.69
C ASN A 36 -4.91 -2.39 1.68
N LEU A 37 -4.59 -3.03 0.54
CA LEU A 37 -3.35 -3.78 0.38
C LEU A 37 -2.12 -2.85 0.47
N SER A 38 -2.17 -1.70 -0.20
CA SER A 38 -1.12 -0.67 -0.18
C SER A 38 -0.95 -0.04 1.22
N VAL A 39 -2.04 0.20 1.94
CA VAL A 39 -2.00 0.71 3.33
C VAL A 39 -1.38 -0.32 4.28
N SER A 40 -1.75 -1.60 4.17
CA SER A 40 -1.16 -2.67 4.98
C SER A 40 0.33 -2.85 4.68
N ASP A 41 0.73 -2.80 3.41
CA ASP A 41 2.12 -2.94 2.99
C ASP A 41 3.01 -1.78 3.49
N THR A 42 2.51 -0.54 3.42
CA THR A 42 3.23 0.64 3.92
C THR A 42 3.34 0.65 5.44
N LEU A 43 2.25 0.43 6.18
CA LEU A 43 2.27 0.39 7.65
C LEU A 43 3.12 -0.78 8.17
N GLY A 44 2.99 -1.95 7.57
CA GLY A 44 3.76 -3.13 7.95
C GLY A 44 5.26 -2.91 7.72
N SER A 45 5.64 -2.43 6.53
CA SER A 45 7.04 -2.16 6.20
C SER A 45 7.64 -1.04 7.04
N ILE A 46 6.89 0.04 7.31
CA ILE A 46 7.35 1.12 8.21
C ILE A 46 7.57 0.60 9.63
N ALA A 47 6.67 -0.25 10.16
CA ALA A 47 6.82 -0.85 11.48
C ALA A 47 8.05 -1.77 11.58
N ILE A 48 8.31 -2.58 10.55
CA ILE A 48 9.51 -3.44 10.47
C ILE A 48 10.78 -2.58 10.38
N ILE A 49 10.79 -1.57 9.51
CA ILE A 49 11.90 -0.64 9.34
C ILE A 49 12.17 0.12 10.64
N PHE A 50 11.14 0.58 11.34
CA PHE A 50 11.29 1.27 12.62
C PHE A 50 11.85 0.35 13.72
N GLY A 51 11.42 -0.92 13.74
CA GLY A 51 12.00 -1.95 14.60
C GLY A 51 13.49 -2.18 14.31
N LEU A 52 13.87 -2.27 13.03
CA LEU A 52 15.26 -2.43 12.61
C LEU A 52 16.10 -1.18 12.91
N LEU A 53 15.50 0.01 12.78
CA LEU A 53 16.14 1.30 13.08
C LEU A 53 16.56 1.38 14.55
N LEU A 54 15.69 0.90 15.45
CA LEU A 54 16.00 0.82 16.88
C LEU A 54 17.15 -0.14 17.19
N GLN A 55 17.33 -1.21 16.40
CA GLN A 55 18.35 -2.22 16.65
C GLN A 55 19.69 -1.89 15.99
N ARG A 56 19.70 -1.24 14.82
CA ARG A 56 20.90 -0.88 14.06
C ARG A 56 20.82 0.58 13.58
N PRO A 57 20.98 1.56 14.49
CA PRO A 57 20.90 2.98 14.15
C PRO A 57 22.01 3.45 13.18
N ARG A 58 23.09 2.66 13.02
CA ARG A 58 24.21 2.97 12.12
C ARG A 58 23.82 2.94 10.64
N GLU A 59 22.79 2.18 10.28
CA GLU A 59 22.31 2.02 8.90
C GLU A 59 21.05 2.88 8.61
N PHE A 60 20.78 3.88 9.46
CA PHE A 60 19.65 4.82 9.30
C PHE A 60 19.46 5.36 7.87
N PRO A 61 20.49 5.85 7.14
CA PRO A 61 20.28 6.39 5.80
C PRO A 61 19.78 5.35 4.79
N LEU A 62 20.18 4.08 4.93
CA LEU A 62 19.73 3.01 4.05
C LEU A 62 18.25 2.66 4.32
N LEU A 63 17.85 2.68 5.59
CA LEU A 63 16.46 2.47 6.01
C LEU A 63 15.55 3.62 5.58
N LEU A 64 16.03 4.85 5.67
CA LEU A 64 15.31 6.04 5.19
C LEU A 64 15.07 5.93 3.68
N LEU A 65 16.09 5.50 2.92
CA LEU A 65 15.96 5.28 1.49
C LEU A 65 14.91 4.21 1.16
N ALA A 66 14.84 3.14 1.96
CA ALA A 66 13.81 2.10 1.83
C ALA A 66 12.39 2.65 2.04
N ILE A 67 12.17 3.48 3.09
CA ILE A 67 10.87 4.14 3.32
C ILE A 67 10.52 5.07 2.15
N LEU A 68 11.47 5.86 1.67
CA LEU A 68 11.24 6.80 0.58
C LEU A 68 10.88 6.08 -0.73
N SER A 69 11.61 5.00 -1.05
CA SER A 69 11.31 4.14 -2.20
C SER A 69 9.92 3.53 -2.09
N LEU A 70 9.55 3.03 -0.91
CA LEU A 70 8.23 2.45 -0.67
C LEU A 70 7.11 3.50 -0.80
N ALA A 71 7.31 4.71 -0.29
CA ALA A 71 6.35 5.80 -0.38
C ALA A 71 6.12 6.26 -1.83
N LEU A 72 7.20 6.35 -2.62
CA LEU A 72 7.12 6.68 -4.05
C LEU A 72 6.37 5.59 -4.84
N TRP A 73 6.62 4.33 -4.53
CA TRP A 73 5.94 3.22 -5.21
C TRP A 73 4.42 3.20 -4.92
N ASN A 74 4.04 3.40 -3.65
CA ASN A 74 2.64 3.39 -3.24
C ASN A 74 1.83 4.56 -3.84
N THR A 75 2.44 5.73 -4.02
CA THR A 75 1.80 6.87 -4.71
C THR A 75 1.67 6.65 -6.22
N MET A 76 2.69 6.07 -6.87
CA MET A 76 2.62 5.73 -8.30
C MET A 76 1.55 4.67 -8.61
N LEU A 77 1.44 3.63 -7.78
CA LEU A 77 0.38 2.63 -7.92
C LEU A 77 -1.03 3.25 -7.83
N GLY A 78 -1.25 4.15 -6.86
CA GLY A 78 -2.53 4.85 -6.71
C GLY A 78 -2.88 5.71 -7.94
N TYR A 79 -1.90 6.45 -8.47
CA TYR A 79 -2.09 7.30 -9.64
C TYR A 79 -2.45 6.51 -10.91
N VAL A 80 -1.71 5.43 -11.17
CA VAL A 80 -1.97 4.57 -12.36
C VAL A 80 -3.35 3.94 -12.28
N LEU A 81 -3.75 3.44 -11.11
CA LEU A 81 -5.07 2.83 -10.92
C LEU A 81 -6.21 3.84 -11.13
N ALA A 82 -6.08 5.05 -10.59
CA ALA A 82 -7.07 6.11 -10.77
C ALA A 82 -7.21 6.52 -12.26
N ASN A 83 -6.09 6.56 -12.98
CA ASN A 83 -6.08 6.88 -14.41
C ASN A 83 -6.71 5.76 -15.26
N CYS A 84 -6.42 4.49 -14.94
CA CYS A 84 -7.02 3.34 -15.60
C CYS A 84 -8.54 3.25 -15.38
N SER A 85 -9.02 3.49 -14.14
CA SER A 85 -10.46 3.47 -13.86
C SER A 85 -11.21 4.62 -14.53
N SER A 86 -10.60 5.81 -14.58
CA SER A 86 -11.23 6.99 -15.19
C SER A 86 -11.42 6.81 -16.70
N ARG A 87 -10.45 6.20 -17.40
CA ARG A 87 -10.57 5.90 -18.82
C ARG A 87 -11.71 4.94 -19.14
N GLN A 88 -11.97 3.96 -18.26
CA GLN A 88 -13.04 2.99 -18.47
C GLN A 88 -14.44 3.62 -18.31
N ILE A 89 -14.60 4.55 -17.37
CA ILE A 89 -15.86 5.28 -17.14
C ILE A 89 -16.16 6.20 -18.33
N VAL A 90 -15.17 6.96 -18.81
CA VAL A 90 -15.35 7.88 -19.95
C VAL A 90 -15.70 7.11 -21.24
N ALA A 91 -15.01 5.99 -21.52
CA ALA A 91 -15.32 5.16 -22.68
C ALA A 91 -16.73 4.53 -22.63
N SER A 92 -17.19 4.14 -21.44
CA SER A 92 -18.54 3.58 -21.25
C SER A 92 -19.62 4.65 -21.43
N CYS A 93 -19.36 5.89 -21.00
CA CYS A 93 -20.27 7.01 -21.17
C CYS A 93 -20.39 7.47 -22.63
N ASP A 94 -19.28 7.48 -23.38
CA ASP A 94 -19.28 7.81 -24.81
C ASP A 94 -20.08 6.80 -25.65
N LEU A 95 -19.98 5.52 -25.32
CA LEU A 95 -20.79 4.48 -25.97
C LEU A 95 -22.28 4.60 -25.62
N ALA A 96 -22.61 4.89 -24.37
CA ALA A 96 -24.00 5.12 -23.95
C ALA A 96 -24.62 6.34 -24.66
N ARG A 97 -23.83 7.40 -24.85
CA ARG A 97 -24.26 8.60 -25.57
C ARG A 97 -24.48 8.32 -27.06
N ARG A 98 -23.56 7.61 -27.71
CA ARG A 98 -23.73 7.18 -29.12
C ARG A 98 -24.98 6.32 -29.36
N ASN A 99 -25.38 5.51 -28.38
CA ASN A 99 -26.59 4.67 -28.48
C ASN A 99 -27.89 5.44 -28.20
N ALA A 100 -27.84 6.63 -27.60
CA ALA A 100 -29.01 7.46 -27.35
C ALA A 100 -29.31 8.42 -28.52
N ASP A 101 -28.31 8.69 -29.37
CA ASP A 101 -28.37 9.64 -30.48
C ASP A 101 -28.71 8.97 -31.83
N GLY A 102 -29.02 7.67 -31.85
CA GLY A 102 -29.40 6.89 -33.05
C GLY A 102 -30.68 6.09 -32.85
#